data_AF-G3WS55-F1
#
_entry.id   AF-G3WS55-F1
#
_cell.length_a   1.000
_cell.length_b   1.000
_cell.length_c   1.000
_cell.angle_alpha   90.00
_cell.angle_beta   90.00
_cell.angle_gamma   90.00
#
_symmetry.space_group_name_H-M   'P 1'
#
loop_
_entity.id
_entity.type
_entity.pdbx_description
1 polymer ?
#
loop_
_entity_poly.entity_id
_entity_poly.type
_entity_poly.pdbx_seq_one_letter_code
_entity_poly.pdbx_strand_id
1 'polypeptide(L)'
;MGDTSCFQLDFPPSAKGCFMDDDYYANGKKWRTKDCQDCRCYEKHMTCCLSYLIPIIFDRENCVDIFDLKTCSVHIVKKANPGKKCEIMSASG
;
A
#
# COMPACT_ATOMS: atom_id res chain seq x y z
N MET A 1 15.41 -9.75 3.77
CA MET A 1 14.19 -10.19 3.06
C MET A 1 13.11 -9.22 3.48
N GLY A 2 12.90 -8.16 2.68
CA GLY A 2 11.82 -7.20 2.90
C GLY A 2 10.62 -7.68 2.13
N ASP A 3 9.52 -7.96 2.81
CA ASP A 3 8.28 -8.38 2.16
C ASP A 3 7.73 -7.17 1.38
N THR A 4 7.71 -7.26 0.05
CA THR A 4 7.59 -6.17 -0.95
C THR A 4 6.33 -5.29 -0.86
N SER A 5 5.47 -5.50 0.14
CA SER A 5 4.23 -4.75 0.34
C SER A 5 4.21 -3.93 1.65
N CYS A 6 5.17 -4.16 2.55
CA CYS A 6 5.23 -3.51 3.84
C CYS A 6 6.64 -2.99 4.15
N PHE A 7 6.72 -1.85 4.82
CA PHE A 7 7.96 -1.34 5.39
C PHE A 7 7.82 -1.18 6.90
N GLN A 8 8.93 -1.37 7.61
CA GLN A 8 9.06 -1.11 9.03
C GLN A 8 9.99 0.08 9.24
N LEU A 9 9.57 1.00 10.09
CA LEU A 9 10.40 2.10 10.58
C LEU A 9 10.63 1.89 12.07
N ASP A 10 11.89 1.72 12.47
CA ASP A 10 12.27 1.59 13.87
C ASP A 10 12.45 2.96 14.52
N PHE A 11 12.02 3.08 15.77
CA PHE A 11 12.13 4.30 16.57
C PHE A 11 13.03 4.08 17.79
N PRO A 12 13.67 5.14 18.32
CA PRO A 12 14.41 5.02 19.57
C PRO A 12 13.47 4.56 20.70
N PRO A 13 13.99 3.79 21.66
CA PRO A 13 13.18 3.24 22.76
C PRO A 13 12.58 4.31 23.71
N SER A 14 12.99 5.57 23.57
CA SER A 14 12.41 6.72 24.27
C SER A 14 11.19 7.34 23.56
N ALA A 15 10.84 6.88 22.36
CA ALA A 15 9.66 7.32 21.64
C ALA A 15 8.39 6.88 22.40
N LYS A 16 7.49 7.83 22.67
CA LYS A 16 6.21 7.57 23.35
C LYS A 16 5.08 7.16 22.39
N GLY A 17 5.37 7.16 21.09
CA GLY A 17 4.45 6.88 19.99
C GLY A 17 5.14 7.11 18.65
N CYS A 18 4.38 7.00 17.57
CA CYS A 18 4.87 7.14 16.21
C CYS A 18 4.52 8.51 15.66
N PHE A 19 5.48 9.14 14.97
CA PHE A 19 5.28 10.40 14.27
C PHE A 19 5.39 10.14 12.77
N MET A 20 4.36 10.53 12.01
CA MET A 20 4.30 10.36 10.56
C MET A 20 3.48 11.51 9.97
N ASP A 21 4.00 12.14 8.90
CA ASP A 21 3.34 13.25 8.19
C ASP A 21 2.84 14.37 9.11
N ASP A 22 3.68 14.78 10.07
CA ASP A 22 3.37 15.77 11.11
C ASP A 22 2.27 15.38 12.12
N ASP A 23 1.74 14.16 12.04
CA ASP A 23 0.75 13.62 12.98
C ASP A 23 1.38 12.68 14.02
N TYR A 24 0.82 12.71 15.23
CA TYR A 24 1.17 11.81 16.33
C TYR A 24 0.19 10.65 16.48
N TYR A 25 0.71 9.43 16.53
CA TYR A 25 -0.05 8.19 16.70
C TYR A 25 0.39 7.47 17.97
N ALA A 26 -0.56 7.22 18.87
CA ALA A 26 -0.31 6.46 20.09
C ALA A 26 0.04 4.98 19.78
N ASN A 27 0.75 4.32 20.71
CA ASN A 27 1.07 2.90 20.59
C ASN A 27 -0.19 2.05 20.38
N GLY A 28 -0.14 1.12 19.43
CA GLY A 28 -1.25 0.26 19.02
C GLY A 28 -2.26 0.92 18.07
N LYS A 29 -2.13 2.22 17.79
CA LYS A 29 -3.00 2.91 16.83
C LYS A 29 -2.76 2.36 15.42
N LYS A 30 -3.85 2.17 14.70
CA LYS A 30 -3.87 1.91 13.25
C LYS A 30 -4.45 3.11 12.54
N TRP A 31 -3.90 3.45 11.38
CA TRP A 31 -4.40 4.50 10.51
C TRP A 31 -4.10 4.15 9.05
N ARG A 32 -4.83 4.81 8.15
CA ARG A 32 -4.58 4.74 6.72
C ARG A 32 -4.03 6.07 6.24
N THR A 33 -2.90 6.05 5.54
CA THR A 33 -2.30 7.24 4.93
C THR A 33 -3.04 7.65 3.66
N LYS A 34 -2.76 8.86 3.17
CA LYS A 34 -3.29 9.35 1.89
C LYS A 34 -2.76 8.54 0.70
N ASP A 35 -1.58 7.95 0.85
CA ASP A 35 -0.92 7.09 -0.13
C ASP A 35 -1.39 5.63 -0.09
N CYS A 36 -2.58 5.39 0.49
CA CYS A 36 -3.18 4.07 0.55
C CYS A 36 -2.29 3.04 1.28
N GLN A 37 -1.74 3.42 2.43
CA GLN A 37 -0.99 2.52 3.29
C GLN A 37 -1.69 2.35 4.63
N ASP A 38 -1.85 1.11 5.06
CA ASP A 38 -2.28 0.76 6.41
C ASP A 38 -1.07 0.70 7.33
N CYS A 39 -0.99 1.69 8.21
CA CYS A 39 0.05 1.81 9.21
C CYS A 39 -0.44 1.35 10.59
N ARG A 40 0.48 0.77 11.35
CA ARG A 40 0.30 0.46 12.77
C ARG A 40 1.52 0.91 13.55
N CYS A 41 1.26 1.66 14.62
CA CYS A 41 2.28 2.08 15.56
C CYS A 41 2.49 0.99 16.63
N TYR A 42 3.74 0.63 16.88
CA TYR A 42 4.18 -0.20 18.00
C TYR A 42 5.15 0.59 18.87
N GLU A 43 5.49 0.06 20.04
CA GLU A 43 6.31 0.78 21.03
C GLU A 43 7.72 1.14 20.54
N LYS A 44 8.29 0.34 19.62
CA LYS A 44 9.68 0.48 19.16
C LYS A 44 9.80 0.65 17.65
N HIS A 45 8.70 0.48 16.93
CA HIS A 45 8.68 0.52 15.49
C HIS A 45 7.26 0.80 15.01
N MET A 46 7.13 1.10 13.73
CA MET A 46 5.87 1.19 13.04
C MET A 46 5.96 0.36 11.77
N THR A 47 4.87 -0.29 11.43
CA THR A 47 4.77 -1.04 10.18
C THR A 47 3.69 -0.41 9.33
N CYS A 48 4.00 -0.15 8.07
CA CYS A 48 3.07 0.36 7.09
C CYS A 48 3.06 -0.57 5.88
N CYS A 49 1.87 -0.98 5.47
CA CYS A 49 1.66 -1.87 4.34
C CYS A 49 0.78 -1.20 3.30
N LEU A 50 0.97 -1.50 2.03
CA LEU A 50 0.03 -1.07 0.99
C LEU A 50 -1.35 -1.66 1.29
N SER A 51 -2.39 -0.83 1.15
CA SER A 51 -3.76 -1.27 1.38
C SER A 51 -4.41 -1.85 0.12
N TYR A 52 -3.62 -2.12 -0.91
CA TYR A 52 -4.07 -2.50 -2.24
C TYR A 52 -3.14 -3.54 -2.86
N LEU A 53 -3.72 -4.36 -3.73
CA LEU A 53 -2.97 -5.39 -4.45
C LEU A 53 -2.27 -4.76 -5.66
N ILE A 54 -0.96 -4.98 -5.74
CA ILE A 54 -0.16 -4.70 -6.93
C ILE A 54 -0.23 -5.91 -7.86
N PRO A 55 -0.74 -5.76 -9.09
CA PRO A 55 -0.73 -6.82 -10.08
C PRO A 55 0.71 -7.09 -10.55
N ILE A 56 1.21 -8.30 -10.29
CA ILE A 56 2.57 -8.71 -10.66
C ILE A 56 2.57 -9.18 -12.12
N ILE A 57 1.62 -10.05 -12.47
CA ILE A 57 1.58 -10.76 -13.75
C ILE A 57 0.23 -10.50 -14.43
N PHE A 58 0.29 -9.77 -15.54
CA PHE A 58 -0.83 -9.48 -16.45
C PHE A 58 -0.29 -9.21 -17.87
N ASP A 59 -1.17 -9.20 -18.86
CA ASP A 59 -0.82 -8.89 -20.25
C ASP A 59 -0.44 -7.40 -20.40
N ARG A 60 0.85 -7.08 -20.27
CA ARG A 60 1.38 -5.71 -20.42
C ARG A 60 1.38 -5.22 -21.87
N GLU A 61 1.17 -6.10 -22.85
CA GLU A 61 1.11 -5.71 -24.27
C GLU A 61 -0.25 -5.07 -24.57
N ASN A 62 -1.34 -5.72 -24.18
CA ASN A 62 -2.70 -5.26 -24.45
C ASN A 62 -3.36 -4.51 -23.29
N CYS A 63 -2.79 -4.56 -22.08
CA CYS A 63 -3.37 -3.96 -20.88
C CYS A 63 -2.44 -2.97 -20.19
N VAL A 64 -3.04 -2.09 -19.41
CA VAL A 64 -2.37 -1.07 -18.61
C VAL A 64 -2.98 -1.03 -17.22
N ASP A 65 -2.14 -0.77 -16.22
CA ASP A 65 -2.50 -0.53 -14.85
C ASP A 65 -2.85 0.94 -14.61
N ILE A 66 -4.01 1.18 -14.01
CA ILE A 66 -4.48 2.50 -13.61
C ILE A 66 -4.69 2.46 -12.10
N PHE A 67 -3.94 3.28 -11.37
CA PHE A 67 -4.12 3.41 -9.94
C PHE A 67 -5.25 4.38 -9.61
N ASP A 68 -6.22 3.92 -8.82
CA ASP A 68 -7.31 4.72 -8.28
C ASP A 68 -7.03 5.05 -6.81
N LEU A 69 -6.62 6.29 -6.57
CA LEU A 69 -6.39 6.85 -5.23
C LEU A 69 -7.64 6.89 -4.36
N LYS A 70 -8.85 6.98 -4.94
CA LYS A 70 -10.10 7.06 -4.17
C LYS A 70 -10.46 5.72 -3.56
N THR A 71 -10.25 4.66 -4.31
CA THR A 71 -10.57 3.28 -3.88
C THR A 71 -9.34 2.55 -3.35
N CYS A 72 -8.15 3.15 -3.43
CA CYS A 72 -6.88 2.50 -3.13
C CYS A 72 -6.81 1.16 -3.84
N SER A 73 -6.85 1.17 -5.17
CA SER A 73 -6.88 -0.05 -5.98
C SER A 73 -6.22 0.16 -7.33
N VAL A 74 -5.58 -0.88 -7.85
CA VAL A 74 -5.04 -0.88 -9.21
C VAL A 74 -6.01 -1.60 -10.14
N HIS A 75 -6.44 -0.92 -11.19
CA HIS A 75 -7.30 -1.47 -12.23
C HIS A 75 -6.47 -1.81 -13.45
N ILE A 76 -6.42 -3.09 -13.82
CA ILE A 76 -5.86 -3.51 -15.11
C ILE A 76 -6.97 -3.45 -16.17
N VAL A 77 -6.80 -2.60 -17.17
CA VAL A 77 -7.78 -2.39 -18.26
C VAL A 77 -7.12 -2.53 -19.62
N LYS A 78 -7.93 -2.82 -20.66
CA LYS A 78 -7.42 -2.93 -22.04
C LYS A 78 -7.01 -1.56 -22.56
N LYS A 79 -5.82 -1.46 -23.16
CA LYS A 79 -5.33 -0.22 -23.82
C LYS A 79 -6.30 0.29 -24.88
N ALA A 80 -6.84 -0.62 -25.70
CA ALA A 80 -7.81 -0.30 -26.74
C ALA A 80 -9.20 0.09 -26.21
N ASN A 81 -9.54 -0.30 -24.97
CA ASN A 81 -10.82 0.05 -24.35
C ASN A 81 -10.69 0.04 -22.82
N PRO A 82 -10.43 1.21 -22.20
CA PRO A 82 -10.26 1.35 -20.75
C PRO A 82 -11.48 0.95 -19.93
N GLY A 83 -12.67 0.81 -20.54
CA GLY A 83 -13.87 0.32 -19.87
C GLY A 83 -13.90 -1.20 -19.66
N LYS A 84 -13.00 -1.96 -20.29
CA LYS A 84 -12.90 -3.42 -20.14
C LYS A 84 -11.71 -3.79 -19.26
N LYS A 85 -11.99 -4.49 -18.16
CA LYS A 85 -10.97 -5.08 -17.29
C LYS A 85 -10.20 -6.18 -18.03
N CYS A 86 -8.91 -6.32 -17.73
CA CYS A 86 -8.14 -7.48 -18.11
C CYS A 86 -8.04 -8.48 -16.97
N GLU A 87 -7.71 -9.71 -17.32
CA GLU A 87 -7.41 -10.75 -16.34
C GLU A 87 -6.02 -10.53 -15.75
N ILE A 88 -5.93 -10.77 -14.44
CA ILE A 88 -4.69 -10.71 -13.68
C ILE A 88 -4.37 -12.15 -13.30
N MET A 89 -3.17 -12.61 -13.61
CA MET A 89 -2.73 -13.96 -13.26
C MET A 89 -2.20 -14.03 -11.83
N SER A 90 -1.51 -12.97 -11.38
CA SER A 90 -0.95 -12.89 -10.03
C SER A 90 -0.90 -11.46 -9.54
N ALA A 91 -1.21 -11.26 -8.26
CA ALA A 91 -1.09 -10.00 -7.55
C ALA A 91 -0.51 -10.23 -6.15
N SER A 92 0.21 -9.24 -5.63
CA SER A 92 0.76 -9.22 -4.26
C SER A 92 0.33 -7.94 -3.55
N GLY A 93 0.13 -8.01 -2.24
CA GLY A 93 -0.10 -6.86 -1.36
C GLY A 93 0.28 -7.20 0.05
#